data_AF-A0A5D0MY27-F1
#
_entry.id   AF-A0A5D0MY27-F1
#
_cell.length_a   1.000
_cell.length_b   1.000
_cell.length_c   1.000
_cell.angle_alpha   90.00
_cell.angle_beta   90.00
_cell.angle_gamma   90.00
#
_symmetry.space_group_name_H-M   'P 1'
#
loop_
_entity.id
_entity.type
_entity.pdbx_description
1 polymer ?
#
loop_
_entity_poly.entity_id
_entity_poly.type
_entity_poly.pdbx_seq_one_letter_code
_entity_poly.pdbx_strand_id
1 'polypeptide(L)'
;MADVSVEIPSPLSNCIVFCELVCVRECCGIDAVSTDPTVIEAWCRQVGPIAVAKARRQLAQLIDVVEDRSHRVTSTFLNHRTRDYTGRRQLLDFLSALEAGLAAGDTS
;
A
#
# COMPACT_ATOMS: atom_id res chain seq x y z
N MET A 1 13.53 -11.83 -16.30
CA MET A 1 12.84 -10.92 -15.35
C MET A 1 12.98 -11.55 -13.97
N ALA A 2 13.75 -10.92 -13.08
CA ALA A 2 13.96 -11.43 -11.73
C ALA A 2 12.75 -11.09 -10.83
N ASP A 3 12.44 -11.96 -9.88
CA ASP A 3 11.48 -11.64 -8.81
C ASP A 3 12.19 -10.83 -7.72
N VAL A 4 11.57 -9.74 -7.28
CA VAL A 4 12.00 -8.88 -6.17
C VAL A 4 10.94 -8.99 -5.08
N SER A 5 11.36 -9.37 -3.88
CA SER A 5 10.50 -9.35 -2.70
C SER A 5 10.54 -7.97 -2.07
N VAL A 6 9.37 -7.34 -1.91
CA VAL A 6 9.26 -6.04 -1.25
C VAL A 6 8.76 -6.21 0.18
N GLU A 7 9.50 -5.62 1.11
CA GLU A 7 9.06 -5.45 2.49
C GLU A 7 8.29 -4.14 2.64
N ILE A 8 7.26 -4.14 3.48
CA ILE A 8 6.48 -2.94 3.77
C ILE A 8 6.83 -2.46 5.18
N PRO A 9 7.66 -1.42 5.32
CA PRO A 9 8.08 -0.93 6.62
C PRO A 9 6.98 -0.13 7.32
N SER A 10 7.08 -0.03 8.65
CA SER A 10 6.25 0.88 9.44
C SER A 10 6.72 2.33 9.25
N PRO A 11 5.83 3.33 9.16
CA PRO A 11 4.38 3.28 9.45
C PRO A 11 3.46 2.82 8.31
N LEU A 12 3.93 2.66 7.06
CA LEU A 12 3.07 2.26 5.95
C LEU A 12 2.37 0.91 6.19
N SER A 13 3.08 -0.09 6.72
CA SER A 13 2.46 -1.37 7.06
C SER A 13 1.36 -1.24 8.11
N ASN A 14 1.52 -0.34 9.09
CA ASN A 14 0.50 -0.11 10.11
C ASN A 14 -0.74 0.56 9.52
N CYS A 15 -0.59 1.45 8.54
CA CYS A 15 -1.72 2.03 7.79
C CYS A 15 -2.51 0.93 7.07
N ILE A 16 -1.82 0.03 6.38
CA ILE A 16 -2.46 -1.07 5.63
C ILE A 16 -3.19 -2.05 6.56
N VAL A 17 -2.59 -2.37 7.72
CA VAL A 17 -3.27 -3.18 8.77
C VAL A 17 -4.52 -2.48 9.29
N PHE A 18 -4.42 -1.17 9.55
CA PHE A 18 -5.55 -0.41 10.07
C PHE A 18 -6.74 -0.41 9.11
N CYS A 19 -6.48 -0.43 7.81
CA CYS A 19 -7.51 -0.38 6.78
C CYS A 19 -8.09 -1.77 6.42
N GLU A 20 -7.70 -2.85 7.10
CA GLU A 20 -8.13 -4.22 6.81
C GLU A 20 -9.60 -4.47 7.20
N LEU A 21 -10.42 -5.02 6.29
CA LEU A 21 -11.89 -5.07 6.43
C LEU A 21 -12.50 -6.45 6.73
N VAL A 22 -12.20 -7.48 5.93
CA VAL A 22 -13.01 -8.72 5.90
C VAL A 22 -12.20 -9.97 6.23
N CYS A 23 -11.01 -10.10 5.66
CA CYS A 23 -10.15 -11.28 5.78
C CYS A 23 -8.75 -10.86 6.20
N VAL A 24 -8.00 -11.80 6.78
CA VAL A 24 -6.56 -11.59 7.00
C VAL A 24 -5.93 -11.31 5.63
N ARG A 25 -5.12 -10.24 5.50
CA ARG A 25 -4.40 -9.92 4.26
C ARG A 25 -3.56 -11.08 3.72
N GLU A 26 -3.19 -12.05 4.57
CA GLU A 26 -2.52 -13.30 4.19
C GLU A 26 -3.39 -14.22 3.31
N CYS A 27 -4.71 -14.03 3.30
CA CYS A 27 -5.67 -14.78 2.51
C CYS A 27 -6.14 -13.99 1.27
N CYS A 28 -6.68 -12.79 1.45
CA CYS A 28 -7.27 -11.99 0.36
C CYS A 28 -6.33 -10.91 -0.21
N GLY A 29 -5.14 -10.74 0.36
CA GLY A 29 -4.16 -9.79 -0.14
C GLY A 29 -4.65 -8.36 -0.12
N ILE A 30 -4.39 -7.63 -1.21
CA ILE A 30 -4.82 -6.24 -1.37
C ILE A 30 -6.35 -6.08 -1.36
N ASP A 31 -7.11 -7.13 -1.73
CA ASP A 31 -8.58 -7.10 -1.71
C ASP A 31 -9.15 -7.11 -0.28
N ALA A 32 -8.32 -7.41 0.73
CA ALA A 32 -8.70 -7.33 2.13
C ALA A 32 -8.69 -5.90 2.69
N VAL A 33 -8.09 -4.94 1.97
CA VAL A 33 -7.74 -3.62 2.49
C VAL A 33 -8.67 -2.57 1.90
N SER A 34 -9.32 -1.80 2.77
CA SER A 34 -10.07 -0.61 2.37
C SER A 34 -9.12 0.48 1.87
N THR A 35 -9.41 1.03 0.70
CA THR A 35 -8.81 2.29 0.26
C THR A 35 -9.81 3.45 0.38
N ASP A 36 -10.84 3.30 1.24
CA ASP A 36 -11.79 4.37 1.54
C ASP A 36 -11.05 5.54 2.21
N PRO A 37 -11.12 6.76 1.64
CA PRO A 37 -10.45 7.93 2.19
C PRO A 37 -10.78 8.19 3.66
N THR A 38 -12.01 7.90 4.10
CA THR A 38 -12.46 8.14 5.47
C THR A 38 -11.74 7.26 6.50
N VAL A 39 -11.42 6.01 6.13
CA VAL A 39 -10.68 5.07 6.97
C VAL A 39 -9.21 5.48 7.04
N ILE A 40 -8.63 5.86 5.91
CA ILE A 40 -7.23 6.33 5.84
C ILE A 40 -7.07 7.64 6.63
N GLU A 41 -8.03 8.57 6.53
CA GLU A 41 -8.03 9.81 7.30
C GLU A 41 -8.12 9.56 8.81
N ALA A 42 -8.92 8.58 9.25
CA ALA A 42 -8.97 8.17 10.65
C ALA A 42 -7.61 7.68 11.15
N TRP A 43 -6.89 6.90 10.33
CA TRP A 43 -5.51 6.50 10.64
C TRP A 43 -4.57 7.71 10.72
N CYS A 44 -4.63 8.62 9.74
CA CYS A 44 -3.79 9.83 9.70
C CYS A 44 -3.94 10.66 10.99
N ARG A 45 -5.18 10.88 11.44
CA ARG A 45 -5.48 11.61 12.69
C ARG A 45 -4.93 10.89 13.92
N GLN A 46 -4.90 9.56 13.94
CA GLN A 46 -4.41 8.78 15.07
C GLN A 46 -2.89 8.84 15.22
N VAL A 47 -2.15 8.76 14.11
CA VAL A 47 -0.67 8.64 14.14
C VAL A 47 0.07 9.97 14.03
N GLY A 48 -0.62 11.02 13.58
CA GLY A 48 -0.08 12.37 13.43
C GLY A 48 0.82 12.57 12.21
N PRO A 49 1.14 13.83 11.90
CA PRO A 49 1.69 14.24 10.59
C PRO A 49 3.09 13.66 10.30
N ILE A 50 3.92 13.44 11.32
CA ILE A 50 5.26 12.86 11.15
C ILE A 50 5.17 11.42 10.61
N ALA A 51 4.27 10.62 11.17
CA ALA A 51 4.06 9.24 10.74
C ALA A 51 3.42 9.18 9.35
N VAL A 52 2.45 10.06 9.07
CA VAL A 52 1.83 10.20 7.74
C VAL A 52 2.88 10.54 6.68
N ALA A 53 3.71 11.55 6.91
CA ALA A 53 4.77 11.95 5.98
C ALA A 53 5.77 10.80 5.71
N LYS A 54 6.10 10.01 6.75
CA LYS A 54 6.97 8.83 6.58
C LYS A 54 6.28 7.72 5.79
N ALA A 55 5.00 7.43 6.05
CA ALA A 55 4.23 6.45 5.28
C ALA A 55 4.13 6.83 3.80
N ARG A 56 3.91 8.11 3.49
CA ARG A 56 3.88 8.63 2.11
C ARG A 56 5.20 8.40 1.39
N ARG A 57 6.34 8.67 2.04
CA ARG A 57 7.67 8.41 1.45
C ARG A 57 7.89 6.92 1.18
N GLN A 58 7.49 6.06 2.11
CA GLN A 58 7.57 4.61 1.94
C GLN A 58 6.67 4.12 0.79
N LEU A 59 5.50 4.72 0.64
CA LEU A 59 4.55 4.39 -0.41
C LEU A 59 5.07 4.80 -1.79
N ALA A 60 5.61 6.01 -1.91
CA ALA A 60 6.24 6.46 -3.16
C ALA A 60 7.37 5.53 -3.60
N GLN A 61 8.25 5.14 -2.67
CA GLN A 61 9.32 4.17 -2.95
C GLN A 61 8.78 2.81 -3.40
N LEU A 62 7.67 2.35 -2.82
CA LEU A 62 7.03 1.10 -3.22
C LEU A 62 6.41 1.22 -4.63
N ILE A 63 5.78 2.35 -4.95
CA ILE A 63 5.25 2.63 -6.29
C ILE A 63 6.38 2.59 -7.32
N ASP A 64 7.50 3.29 -7.08
CA ASP A 64 8.66 3.31 -7.98
C ASP A 64 9.16 1.87 -8.29
N VAL A 65 9.25 1.02 -7.27
CA VAL A 65 9.68 -0.39 -7.44
C VAL A 65 8.66 -1.21 -8.23
N VAL A 66 7.36 -0.97 -8.06
CA VAL A 66 6.31 -1.69 -8.79
C VAL A 66 6.20 -1.23 -10.24
N GLU A 67 6.41 0.07 -10.49
CA GLU A 67 6.41 0.65 -11.83
C GLU A 67 7.56 0.15 -12.69
N ASP A 68 8.72 -0.15 -12.08
CA ASP A 68 9.84 -0.76 -12.79
C ASP A 68 9.46 -2.12 -13.38
N ARG A 69 9.40 -2.15 -14.72
CA ARG A 69 8.99 -3.33 -15.50
C ARG A 69 10.11 -4.34 -15.70
N SER A 70 11.34 -4.02 -15.31
CA SER A 70 12.49 -4.93 -15.43
C SER A 70 12.44 -6.08 -14.41
N HIS A 71 11.59 -5.95 -13.39
CA HIS A 71 11.40 -6.93 -12.33
C HIS A 71 9.95 -7.41 -12.20
N ARG A 72 9.74 -8.52 -11.50
CA ARG A 72 8.43 -8.92 -10.96
C ARG A 72 8.45 -8.62 -9.47
N VAL A 73 7.42 -7.95 -8.96
CA VAL A 73 7.29 -7.70 -7.53
C VAL A 73 6.50 -8.82 -6.87
N THR A 74 6.98 -9.26 -5.72
CA THR A 74 6.31 -10.19 -4.81
C THR A 74 6.23 -9.55 -3.43
N SER A 75 5.11 -9.72 -2.74
CA SER A 75 4.97 -9.31 -1.34
C SER A 75 4.18 -10.36 -0.59
N THR A 76 4.79 -10.96 0.42
CA THR A 76 4.10 -11.85 1.37
C THR A 76 3.11 -11.06 2.22
N PHE A 77 3.47 -9.83 2.59
CA PHE A 77 2.64 -8.92 3.37
C PHE A 77 1.33 -8.58 2.66
N LEU A 78 1.38 -8.24 1.37
CA LEU A 78 0.19 -7.95 0.56
C LEU A 78 -0.44 -9.19 -0.08
N ASN A 79 0.13 -10.37 0.16
CA ASN A 79 -0.20 -11.61 -0.56
C ASN A 79 -0.37 -11.38 -2.08
N HIS A 80 0.56 -10.64 -2.70
CA HIS A 80 0.43 -10.19 -4.09
C HIS A 80 1.69 -10.48 -4.92
N ARG A 81 1.49 -10.72 -6.22
CA ARG A 81 2.58 -10.94 -7.18
C ARG A 81 2.26 -10.38 -8.56
N THR A 82 3.15 -9.57 -9.11
CA THR A 82 3.01 -8.98 -10.45
C THR A 82 3.50 -9.95 -11.54
N ARG A 83 2.82 -11.10 -11.71
CA ARG A 83 3.20 -12.09 -12.74
C ARG A 83 3.05 -11.56 -14.16
N ASP A 84 2.06 -10.71 -14.37
CA ASP A 84 1.67 -10.12 -15.65
C ASP A 84 1.34 -8.62 -15.49
N TYR A 85 0.92 -8.01 -16.60
CA TYR A 85 0.52 -6.60 -16.63
C TYR A 85 -0.71 -6.32 -15.75
N THR A 86 -1.67 -7.23 -15.71
CA THR A 86 -2.90 -7.07 -14.94
C THR A 86 -2.61 -7.03 -13.45
N GLY A 87 -1.84 -7.98 -12.93
CA GLY A 87 -1.43 -8.02 -11.53
C GLY A 87 -0.58 -6.81 -11.13
N ARG A 88 0.28 -6.32 -12.04
CA ARG A 88 0.99 -5.05 -11.81
C ARG A 88 0.02 -3.88 -11.70
N ARG A 89 -0.91 -3.76 -12.66
CA ARG A 89 -1.90 -2.69 -12.68
C ARG A 89 -2.77 -2.69 -11.43
N GLN A 90 -3.25 -3.85 -10.99
CA GLN A 90 -4.02 -4.00 -9.76
C GLN A 90 -3.24 -3.50 -8.53
N LEU A 91 -1.95 -3.85 -8.43
CA LEU A 91 -1.12 -3.36 -7.34
C LEU A 91 -0.94 -1.84 -7.41
N LEU A 92 -0.67 -1.29 -8.59
CA LEU A 92 -0.53 0.17 -8.75
C LEU A 92 -1.83 0.90 -8.43
N ASP A 93 -2.98 0.42 -8.91
CA ASP A 93 -4.28 1.02 -8.63
C ASP A 93 -4.56 1.04 -7.11
N PHE A 94 -4.24 -0.05 -6.40
CA PHE A 94 -4.31 -0.10 -4.93
C PHE A 94 -3.38 0.91 -4.26
N LEU A 95 -2.10 0.96 -4.66
CA LEU A 95 -1.12 1.86 -4.06
C LEU A 95 -1.45 3.33 -4.32
N SER A 96 -1.93 3.67 -5.52
CA SER A 96 -2.38 5.03 -5.87
C SER A 96 -3.62 5.45 -5.09
N ALA A 97 -4.57 4.54 -4.85
CA ALA A 97 -5.73 4.84 -4.01
C ALA A 97 -5.32 5.11 -2.55
N LEU A 98 -4.36 4.33 -2.03
CA LEU A 98 -3.79 4.57 -0.70
C LEU A 98 -3.04 5.91 -0.62
N GLU A 99 -2.30 6.27 -1.68
CA GLU A 99 -1.59 7.55 -1.78
C GLU A 99 -2.57 8.73 -1.74
N ALA A 100 -3.67 8.65 -2.48
CA ALA A 100 -4.69 9.68 -2.50
C ALA A 100 -5.32 9.89 -1.10
N GLY A 101 -5.62 8.80 -0.38
CA GLY A 101 -6.12 8.88 0.99
C GLY A 101 -5.12 9.51 1.97
N LEU A 102 -3.84 9.13 1.88
CA LEU A 102 -2.78 9.70 2.70
C LEU A 102 -2.53 11.19 2.40
N ALA A 103 -2.69 11.61 1.15
CA ALA A 103 -2.56 13.02 0.75
C ALA A 103 -3.72 13.87 1.29
N ALA A 104 -4.95 13.35 1.29
CA ALA A 104 -6.13 14.05 1.82
C ALA A 104 -6.07 14.24 3.34
N GLY A 105 -5.51 13.27 4.07
CA GLY A 105 -5.37 13.34 5.53
C GLY A 105 -4.40 14.41 6.05
N ASP A 106 -3.57 15.01 5.17
CA ASP A 106 -2.60 16.07 5.52
C ASP A 106 -3.26 17.47 5.50
N THR A 107 -4.42 17.60 4.83
CA THR A 107 -5.14 18.87 4.66
C THR A 107 -6.23 19.14 5.70
N SER A 108 -6.43 18.23 6.67
CA SER A 108 -7.49 18.30 7.68
C SER A 108 -7.00 18.71 9.06
#